data_AF-B4DBY9-F1
#
_entry.id   AF-B4DBY9-F1
#
_cell.length_a   1.000
_cell.length_b   1.000
_cell.length_c   1.000
_cell.angle_alpha   90.00
_cell.angle_beta   90.00
_cell.angle_gamma   90.00
#
_symmetry.space_group_name_H-M   'P 1'
#
loop_
_entity.id
_entity.type
_entity.pdbx_description
1 polymer ?
#
loop_
_entity_poly.entity_id
_entity_poly.type
_entity_poly.pdbx_seq_one_letter_code
_entity_poly.pdbx_strand_id
1 'polypeptide(L)'
;MPVPSVLFVDRSEGDRALSAAVDAYLSAVHDFENNLVLASDEDRAAQREALKILHWRMDAEVLKLYALPVELERKLLDYFAGCKRVGVPFDQDRYFPEGFNVPLSLADYLAIIADWETINARRLALIDRKRGGKLTGEETTELANLKRLARAKSALVMPLPMRELEEQENDLRRRGLWRGE
;
A
#
# COMPACT_ATOMS: atom_id res chain seq x y z
N MET A 1 5.21 -21.86 30.37
CA MET A 1 4.80 -21.71 28.96
C MET A 1 6.05 -21.38 28.15
N PRO A 2 6.54 -22.26 27.25
CA PRO A 2 7.65 -21.90 26.38
C PRO A 2 7.13 -20.94 25.30
N VAL A 3 7.81 -19.82 25.12
CA VAL A 3 7.50 -18.83 24.08
C VAL A 3 7.92 -19.45 22.74
N PRO A 4 7.06 -19.46 21.69
CA PRO A 4 7.44 -19.99 20.39
C PRO A 4 8.63 -19.18 19.84
N SER A 5 9.67 -19.89 19.43
CA SER A 5 10.83 -19.32 18.74
C SER A 5 10.36 -18.59 17.49
N VAL A 6 10.39 -17.26 17.55
CA VAL A 6 10.09 -16.40 16.40
C VAL A 6 11.10 -16.75 15.32
N LEU A 7 10.58 -17.15 14.16
CA LEU A 7 11.35 -17.45 12.96
C LEU A 7 12.39 -16.35 12.75
N PHE A 8 13.66 -16.75 12.67
CA PHE A 8 14.75 -15.87 12.24
C PHE A 8 14.46 -15.46 10.80
N VAL A 9 13.70 -14.39 10.62
CA VAL A 9 13.73 -13.58 9.40
C VAL A 9 15.18 -13.14 9.25
N ASP A 10 15.72 -13.22 8.03
CA ASP A 10 17.08 -12.77 7.74
C ASP A 10 17.20 -11.28 8.04
N ARG A 11 17.58 -10.97 9.29
CA ARG A 11 17.69 -9.61 9.82
C ARG A 11 18.67 -8.79 8.98
N SER A 12 19.64 -9.44 8.32
CA SER A 12 20.67 -8.74 7.56
C SER A 12 20.15 -8.05 6.30
N GLU A 13 19.11 -8.59 5.64
CA GLU A 13 18.48 -7.96 4.48
C GLU A 13 17.48 -6.89 4.92
N GLY A 14 16.67 -7.19 5.94
CA GLY A 14 15.71 -6.24 6.50
C GLY A 14 16.39 -5.00 7.10
N ASP A 15 17.50 -5.17 7.82
CA ASP A 15 18.26 -4.07 8.39
C ASP A 15 18.87 -3.19 7.28
N ARG A 16 19.38 -3.79 6.20
CA ARG A 16 19.91 -3.03 5.04
C ARG A 16 18.82 -2.26 4.30
N ALA A 17 17.66 -2.87 4.07
CA ALA A 17 16.53 -2.22 3.42
C ALA A 17 16.00 -1.05 4.27
N LEU A 18 15.91 -1.24 5.59
CA LEU A 18 15.50 -0.20 6.53
C LEU A 18 16.51 0.94 6.56
N SER A 19 17.81 0.67 6.66
CA SER A 19 18.85 1.70 6.62
C SER A 19 18.79 2.50 5.32
N ALA A 20 18.64 1.85 4.17
CA ALA A 20 18.52 2.54 2.90
C ALA A 20 17.27 3.44 2.83
N ALA A 21 16.14 2.99 3.38
CA ALA A 21 14.92 3.80 3.45
C ALA A 21 15.08 5.01 4.39
N VAL A 22 15.73 4.82 5.54
CA VAL A 22 16.06 5.89 6.50
C VAL A 22 16.97 6.93 5.85
N ASP A 23 18.05 6.49 5.21
CA ASP A 23 19.01 7.38 4.55
C ASP A 23 18.34 8.20 3.44
N ALA A 24 17.50 7.55 2.63
CA ALA A 24 16.72 8.22 1.59
C ALA A 24 15.77 9.28 2.15
N TYR A 25 15.08 8.98 3.27
CA TYR A 25 14.20 9.94 3.93
C TYR A 25 14.98 11.11 4.54
N LEU A 26 16.06 10.84 5.28
CA LEU A 26 16.87 11.89 5.91
C LEU A 26 17.52 12.80 4.87
N SER A 27 18.01 12.24 3.76
CA SER A 27 18.53 13.05 2.65
C SER A 27 17.43 13.95 2.07
N ALA A 28 16.23 13.41 1.83
CA ALA A 28 15.12 14.18 1.29
C ALA A 28 14.61 15.27 2.26
N VAL A 29 14.62 15.02 3.58
CA VAL A 29 14.29 16.03 4.60
C VAL A 29 15.35 17.12 4.62
N HIS A 30 16.63 16.74 4.58
CA HIS A 30 17.74 17.70 4.53
C HIS A 30 17.63 18.59 3.29
N ASP A 31 17.34 18.01 2.13
CA ASP A 31 17.12 18.76 0.90
C ASP A 31 15.90 19.68 1.04
N PHE A 32 14.79 19.20 1.61
CA PHE A 32 13.58 20.01 1.80
C PHE A 32 13.79 21.20 2.75
N GLU A 33 14.55 21.02 3.83
CA GLU A 33 14.87 22.10 4.78
C GLU A 33 15.85 23.12 4.19
N ASN A 34 16.80 22.66 3.37
CA ASN A 34 17.82 23.52 2.74
C ASN A 34 17.38 24.15 1.43
N ASN A 35 16.29 23.69 0.82
CA ASN A 35 15.75 24.25 -0.42
C ASN A 35 15.04 25.58 -0.14
N LEU A 36 15.84 26.60 0.14
CA LEU A 36 15.44 27.98 0.43
C LEU A 36 15.08 28.80 -0.82
N VAL A 37 15.09 28.20 -2.02
CA VAL A 37 15.05 28.94 -3.29
C VAL A 37 13.75 28.68 -4.04
N LEU A 38 12.88 29.71 -4.10
CA LEU A 38 11.85 29.95 -5.13
C LEU A 38 11.00 28.75 -5.57
N ALA A 39 10.68 27.82 -4.69
CA ALA A 39 9.72 26.75 -4.99
C ALA A 39 8.30 27.32 -5.00
N SER A 40 7.52 27.01 -6.04
CA SER A 40 6.08 27.28 -6.06
C SER A 40 5.41 26.56 -4.88
N ASP A 41 4.26 27.05 -4.42
CA ASP A 41 3.45 26.33 -3.43
C ASP A 41 3.10 24.92 -3.91
N GLU A 42 2.94 24.72 -5.22
CA GLU A 42 2.74 23.41 -5.85
C GLU A 42 3.96 22.49 -5.72
N ASP A 43 5.17 23.01 -5.93
CA ASP A 43 6.41 22.23 -5.81
C ASP A 43 6.63 21.79 -4.36
N ARG A 44 6.31 22.67 -3.40
CA ARG A 44 6.41 22.34 -1.96
C ARG A 44 5.38 21.31 -1.55
N ALA A 45 4.16 21.35 -2.10
CA ALA A 45 3.14 20.33 -1.87
C ALA A 45 3.59 18.97 -2.43
N ALA A 46 4.13 18.94 -3.65
CA ALA A 46 4.66 17.71 -4.25
C ALA A 46 5.83 17.13 -3.45
N GLN A 47 6.73 17.97 -2.95
CA GLN A 47 7.83 17.55 -2.07
C GLN A 47 7.32 16.95 -0.75
N ARG A 48 6.29 17.54 -0.12
CA ARG A 48 5.68 16.99 1.10
C ARG A 48 5.05 15.63 0.87
N GLU A 49 4.35 15.43 -0.24
CA GLU A 49 3.79 14.12 -0.60
C GLU A 49 4.89 13.09 -0.87
N ALA A 50 5.99 13.48 -1.53
CA ALA A 50 7.14 12.61 -1.72
C ALA A 50 7.79 12.20 -0.38
N LEU A 51 7.96 13.14 0.55
CA LEU A 51 8.45 12.87 1.90
C LEU A 51 7.54 11.93 2.68
N LYS A 52 6.22 12.10 2.54
CA LYS A 52 5.23 11.22 3.15
C LYS A 52 5.34 9.80 2.61
N ILE A 53 5.51 9.62 1.30
CA ILE A 53 5.71 8.30 0.69
C ILE A 53 7.01 7.66 1.18
N LEU A 54 8.11 8.40 1.24
CA LEU A 54 9.39 7.92 1.77
C LEU A 54 9.27 7.49 3.23
N HIS A 55 8.59 8.29 4.04
CA HIS A 55 8.32 7.97 5.43
C HIS A 55 7.51 6.67 5.56
N TRP A 56 6.44 6.53 4.76
CA TRP A 56 5.63 5.31 4.77
C TRP A 56 6.41 4.08 4.32
N ARG A 57 7.39 4.22 3.41
CA ARG A 57 8.30 3.13 3.04
C ARG A 57 9.13 2.67 4.24
N MET A 58 9.65 3.60 5.04
CA MET A 58 10.34 3.26 6.30
C MET A 58 9.41 2.48 7.24
N ASP A 59 8.21 3.00 7.48
CA ASP A 59 7.23 2.32 8.35
C ASP A 59 6.88 0.92 7.80
N ALA A 60 6.78 0.75 6.47
CA ALA A 60 6.53 -0.55 5.84
C ALA A 60 7.69 -1.54 6.02
N GLU A 61 8.95 -1.09 5.93
CA GLU A 61 10.10 -1.95 6.22
C GLU A 61 10.13 -2.37 7.71
N VAL A 62 9.80 -1.46 8.62
CA VAL A 62 9.65 -1.80 10.04
C VAL A 62 8.55 -2.86 10.24
N LEU A 63 7.39 -2.70 9.62
CA LEU A 63 6.29 -3.67 9.73
C LEU A 63 6.65 -5.05 9.15
N LYS A 64 7.43 -5.10 8.07
CA LYS A 64 7.96 -6.37 7.52
C LYS A 64 8.82 -7.11 8.54
N LEU A 65 9.66 -6.40 9.32
CA LEU A 65 10.49 -7.01 10.36
C LEU A 65 9.65 -7.65 11.48
N TYR A 66 8.46 -7.11 11.78
CA TYR A 66 7.53 -7.71 12.73
C TYR A 66 6.75 -8.91 12.16
N ALA A 67 6.77 -9.11 10.83
CA ALA A 67 6.10 -10.21 10.14
C ALA A 67 4.64 -10.42 10.57
N LEU A 68 3.91 -9.32 10.74
CA LEU A 68 2.52 -9.35 11.20
C LEU A 68 1.58 -9.88 10.10
N PRO A 69 0.49 -10.60 10.46
CA PRO A 69 -0.60 -10.86 9.55
C PRO A 69 -1.24 -9.55 9.07
N VAL A 70 -1.69 -9.53 7.81
CA VAL A 70 -2.24 -8.32 7.16
C VAL A 70 -3.40 -7.71 7.95
N GLU A 71 -4.24 -8.54 8.57
CA GLU A 71 -5.37 -8.09 9.38
C GLU A 71 -4.93 -7.39 10.67
N LEU A 72 -3.83 -7.85 11.26
CA LEU A 72 -3.27 -7.27 12.48
C LEU A 72 -2.50 -5.99 12.18
N GLU A 73 -1.71 -6.00 11.11
CA GLU A 73 -1.03 -4.82 10.57
C GLU A 73 -2.06 -3.71 10.29
N ARG A 74 -3.17 -4.06 9.66
CA ARG A 74 -4.23 -3.10 9.36
C ARG A 74 -4.87 -2.52 10.62
N LYS A 75 -5.24 -3.35 11.59
CA LYS A 75 -5.79 -2.90 12.88
C LYS A 75 -4.83 -1.99 13.64
N LEU A 76 -3.53 -2.30 13.60
CA LEU A 76 -2.51 -1.48 14.23
C LEU A 76 -2.41 -0.10 13.57
N LEU A 77 -2.43 -0.04 12.24
CA LEU A 77 -2.37 1.23 11.51
C LEU A 77 -3.66 2.04 11.66
N ASP A 78 -4.82 1.38 11.66
CA ASP A 78 -6.11 2.02 11.89
C ASP A 78 -6.25 2.54 13.33
N TYR A 79 -5.55 1.96 14.31
CA TYR A 79 -5.52 2.47 15.69
C TYR A 79 -4.91 3.89 15.78
N PHE A 80 -3.99 4.23 14.87
CA PHE A 80 -3.41 5.57 14.81
C PHE A 80 -4.25 6.56 13.99
N ALA A 81 -5.39 6.15 13.43
CA ALA A 81 -6.25 7.05 12.68
C ALA A 81 -6.79 8.19 13.57
N GLY A 82 -6.71 9.42 13.06
CA GLY A 82 -7.06 10.64 13.78
C GLY A 82 -5.95 11.21 14.68
N CYS A 83 -4.84 10.48 14.85
CA CYS A 83 -3.67 11.00 15.57
C CYS A 83 -2.75 11.74 14.61
N LYS A 84 -2.65 13.07 14.76
CA LYS A 84 -1.68 13.86 13.99
C LYS A 84 -0.25 13.48 14.35
N ARG A 85 0.55 13.15 13.35
CA ARG A 85 1.96 12.83 13.54
C ARG A 85 2.78 14.10 13.78
N VAL A 86 3.54 14.11 14.87
CA VAL A 86 4.40 15.24 15.26
C VAL A 86 5.82 14.99 14.75
N GLY A 87 6.51 16.06 14.32
CA GLY A 87 7.93 15.98 13.92
C GLY A 87 8.15 15.58 12.46
N VAL A 88 7.11 15.60 11.63
CA VAL A 88 7.20 15.40 10.18
C VAL A 88 6.79 16.68 9.44
N PRO A 89 7.39 16.99 8.27
CA PRO A 89 7.11 18.22 7.51
C PRO A 89 5.80 18.17 6.68
N PHE A 90 4.94 17.18 6.94
CA PHE A 90 3.68 16.92 6.22
C PHE A 90 2.55 16.55 7.18
N ASP A 91 1.31 16.75 6.74
CA ASP A 91 0.14 16.34 7.52
C ASP A 91 -0.16 14.86 7.31
N GLN A 92 -0.12 14.09 8.40
CA GLN A 92 -0.54 12.71 8.45
C GLN A 92 -1.42 12.47 9.68
N ASP A 93 -2.66 12.09 9.44
CA ASP A 93 -3.65 11.69 10.45
C ASP A 93 -4.08 10.21 10.29
N ARG A 94 -3.81 9.59 9.13
CA ARG A 94 -4.11 8.18 8.82
C ARG A 94 -3.21 7.66 7.71
N TYR A 95 -3.07 6.33 7.62
CA TYR A 95 -2.35 5.65 6.53
C TYR A 95 -3.25 5.31 5.35
N PHE A 96 -4.44 4.76 5.65
CA PHE A 96 -5.42 4.37 4.65
C PHE A 96 -6.56 5.39 4.59
N PRO A 97 -7.14 5.66 3.41
CA PRO A 97 -8.27 6.56 3.30
C PRO A 97 -9.52 5.96 3.95
N GLU A 98 -10.45 6.84 4.31
CA GLU A 98 -11.72 6.43 4.91
C GLU A 98 -12.53 5.54 3.96
N GLY A 99 -13.14 4.48 4.49
CA GLY A 99 -13.93 3.53 3.71
C GLY A 99 -13.12 2.50 2.91
N PHE A 100 -11.78 2.61 2.86
CA PHE A 100 -10.95 1.64 2.15
C PHE A 100 -10.69 0.37 2.98
N ASN A 101 -11.59 -0.61 2.92
CA ASN A 101 -11.55 -1.82 3.76
C ASN A 101 -10.84 -3.02 3.13
N VAL A 102 -10.02 -2.81 2.09
CA VAL A 102 -9.31 -3.92 1.44
C VAL A 102 -8.16 -4.37 2.36
N PRO A 103 -8.08 -5.68 2.71
CA PRO A 103 -7.00 -6.20 3.55
C PRO A 103 -5.69 -6.23 2.74
N LEU A 104 -4.83 -5.24 2.98
CA LEU A 104 -3.52 -5.09 2.34
C LEU A 104 -2.50 -4.69 3.39
N SER A 105 -1.28 -5.17 3.22
CA SER A 105 -0.13 -4.62 3.96
C SER A 105 0.14 -3.18 3.53
N LEU A 106 0.85 -2.42 4.36
CA LEU A 106 1.31 -1.07 4.02
C LEU A 106 2.23 -1.10 2.79
N ALA A 107 3.06 -2.15 2.67
CA ALA A 107 3.91 -2.35 1.50
C ALA A 107 3.08 -2.57 0.21
N ASP A 108 2.04 -3.40 0.26
CA ASP A 108 1.12 -3.61 -0.87
C ASP A 108 0.36 -2.32 -1.24
N TYR A 109 0.03 -1.51 -0.24
CA TYR A 109 -0.63 -0.23 -0.45
C TYR A 109 0.30 0.80 -1.11
N LEU A 110 1.56 0.90 -0.64
CA LEU A 110 2.60 1.73 -1.27
C LEU A 110 2.84 1.36 -2.72
N ALA A 111 2.86 0.06 -3.00
CA ALA A 111 2.94 -0.48 -4.35
C ALA A 111 1.85 0.08 -5.28
N ILE A 112 0.63 0.32 -4.76
CA ILE A 112 -0.52 0.77 -5.54
C ILE A 112 -0.54 2.30 -5.75
N ILE A 113 -0.06 3.06 -4.77
CA ILE A 113 -0.12 4.52 -4.78
C ILE A 113 1.16 5.17 -5.35
N ALA A 114 2.33 4.57 -5.12
CA ALA A 114 3.62 5.13 -5.51
C ALA A 114 4.26 4.34 -6.66
N ASP A 115 4.26 3.00 -6.59
CA ASP A 115 5.03 2.16 -7.54
C ASP A 115 4.16 1.52 -8.64
N TRP A 116 2.96 2.08 -8.87
CA TRP A 116 1.97 1.45 -9.74
C TRP A 116 2.45 1.28 -11.18
N GLU A 117 3.16 2.27 -11.73
CA GLU A 117 3.62 2.22 -13.12
C GLU A 117 4.55 1.02 -13.34
N THR A 118 5.50 0.81 -12.43
CA THR A 118 6.42 -0.32 -12.43
C THR A 118 5.68 -1.65 -12.29
N ILE A 119 4.74 -1.73 -11.34
CA ILE A 119 3.94 -2.94 -11.08
C ILE A 119 3.04 -3.28 -12.27
N ASN A 120 2.41 -2.27 -12.88
CA ASN A 120 1.56 -2.46 -14.04
C ASN A 120 2.36 -2.86 -15.27
N ALA A 121 3.54 -2.28 -15.49
CA ALA A 121 4.45 -2.67 -16.56
C ALA A 121 4.87 -4.15 -16.41
N ARG A 122 5.24 -4.58 -15.20
CA ARG A 122 5.57 -5.98 -14.91
C ARG A 122 4.38 -6.91 -15.13
N ARG A 123 3.18 -6.50 -14.71
CA ARG A 123 1.94 -7.25 -14.94
C ARG A 123 1.68 -7.46 -16.43
N LEU A 124 1.83 -6.42 -17.25
CA LEU A 124 1.66 -6.49 -18.70
C LEU A 124 2.68 -7.42 -19.34
N ALA A 125 3.95 -7.31 -18.96
CA ALA A 125 5.02 -8.19 -19.46
C ALA A 125 4.72 -9.68 -19.17
N LEU A 126 4.21 -10.01 -17.98
CA LEU A 126 3.80 -11.38 -17.64
C LEU A 126 2.55 -11.84 -18.40
N ILE A 127 1.60 -10.93 -18.71
CA ILE A 127 0.44 -11.24 -19.55
C ILE A 127 0.88 -11.56 -20.98
N ASP A 128 1.79 -10.78 -21.55
CA ASP A 128 2.31 -11.02 -22.89
C ASP A 128 3.14 -12.30 -22.95
N ARG A 129 3.94 -12.59 -21.91
CA ARG A 129 4.63 -13.87 -21.76
C ARG A 129 3.67 -15.05 -21.69
N LYS A 130 2.55 -14.91 -20.97
CA LYS A 130 1.48 -15.92 -20.89
C LYS A 130 0.82 -16.18 -22.25
N ARG A 131 0.71 -15.15 -23.09
CA ARG A 131 0.20 -15.27 -24.47
C ARG A 131 1.20 -15.98 -25.39
N GLY A 132 2.51 -15.77 -25.16
CA GLY A 132 3.59 -16.37 -25.95
C GLY A 132 4.03 -17.78 -25.54
N GLY A 133 3.58 -18.31 -24.39
CA GLY A 133 3.98 -19.63 -23.92
C GLY A 133 3.54 -19.96 -22.48
N LYS A 134 4.11 -21.04 -21.92
CA LYS A 134 3.79 -21.47 -20.54
C LYS A 134 4.60 -20.64 -19.54
N LEU A 135 3.91 -20.02 -18.58
CA LEU A 135 4.55 -19.35 -17.43
C LEU A 135 5.19 -20.38 -16.50
N THR A 136 6.24 -19.98 -15.79
CA THR A 136 6.75 -20.77 -14.67
C THR A 136 5.75 -20.74 -13.49
N GLY A 137 5.92 -21.65 -12.53
CA GLY A 137 5.10 -21.65 -11.31
C GLY A 137 5.23 -20.34 -10.53
N GLU A 138 6.45 -19.83 -10.42
CA GLU A 138 6.76 -18.54 -9.78
C GLU A 138 6.09 -17.37 -10.49
N GLU A 139 6.20 -17.29 -11.82
CA GLU A 139 5.58 -16.23 -12.62
C GLU A 139 4.05 -16.26 -12.54
N THR A 140 3.46 -17.44 -12.35
CA THR A 140 2.01 -17.59 -12.18
C THR A 140 1.56 -17.02 -10.83
N THR A 141 2.31 -17.32 -9.77
CA THR A 141 2.08 -16.76 -8.42
C THR A 141 2.29 -15.25 -8.41
N GLU A 142 3.37 -14.77 -9.04
CA GLU A 142 3.64 -13.35 -9.20
C GLU A 142 2.49 -12.65 -9.93
N LEU A 143 2.03 -13.18 -11.07
CA LEU A 143 0.91 -12.62 -11.81
C LEU A 143 -0.39 -12.63 -10.99
N ALA A 144 -0.63 -13.64 -10.16
CA ALA A 144 -1.78 -13.67 -9.26
C ALA A 144 -1.71 -12.54 -8.22
N ASN A 145 -0.55 -12.31 -7.62
CA ASN A 145 -0.31 -11.21 -6.69
C ASN A 145 -0.49 -9.84 -7.37
N LEU A 146 0.07 -9.63 -8.56
CA LEU A 146 -0.08 -8.38 -9.31
C LEU A 146 -1.54 -8.11 -9.71
N LYS A 147 -2.31 -9.17 -10.01
CA LYS A 147 -3.76 -9.06 -10.25
C LYS A 147 -4.53 -8.69 -8.99
N ARG A 148 -4.13 -9.22 -7.82
CA ARG A 148 -4.70 -8.83 -6.51
C ARG A 148 -4.48 -7.34 -6.25
N LEU A 149 -3.25 -6.84 -6.44
CA LEU A 149 -2.91 -5.42 -6.29
C LEU A 149 -3.70 -4.53 -7.26
N ALA A 150 -3.91 -4.99 -8.49
CA ALA A 150 -4.71 -4.25 -9.45
C ALA A 150 -6.19 -4.10 -9.05
N ARG A 151 -6.79 -5.15 -8.46
CA ARG A 151 -8.16 -5.08 -7.92
C ARG A 151 -8.22 -4.11 -6.75
N ALA A 152 -7.24 -4.17 -5.86
CA ALA A 152 -7.10 -3.23 -4.75
C ALA A 152 -6.97 -1.77 -5.21
N LYS A 153 -6.16 -1.50 -6.24
CA LYS A 153 -6.10 -0.18 -6.86
C LYS A 153 -7.44 0.28 -7.42
N SER A 154 -8.14 -0.62 -8.10
CA SER A 154 -9.47 -0.31 -8.60
C SER A 154 -10.42 0.09 -7.47
N ALA A 155 -10.40 -0.64 -6.35
CA ALA A 155 -11.22 -0.33 -5.18
C ALA A 155 -10.84 1.00 -4.50
N LEU A 156 -9.57 1.41 -4.60
CA LEU A 156 -9.08 2.69 -4.10
C LEU A 156 -9.52 3.88 -4.96
N VAL A 157 -9.38 3.77 -6.29
CA VAL A 157 -9.64 4.87 -7.24
C VAL A 157 -11.12 4.98 -7.61
N MET A 158 -11.77 3.84 -7.77
CA MET A 158 -13.20 3.72 -8.02
C MET A 158 -13.78 2.80 -6.96
N PRO A 159 -14.06 3.30 -5.74
CA PRO A 159 -14.81 2.54 -4.76
C PRO A 159 -16.19 2.29 -5.39
N LEU A 160 -16.33 1.12 -6.03
CA LEU A 160 -17.62 0.61 -6.43
C LEU A 160 -18.49 0.69 -5.18
N PRO A 161 -19.71 1.24 -5.25
CA PRO A 161 -20.59 1.30 -4.11
C PRO A 161 -21.15 -0.11 -3.87
N MET A 162 -20.27 -1.12 -3.72
CA MET A 162 -20.60 -2.54 -3.58
C MET A 162 -21.58 -2.74 -2.44
N ARG A 163 -21.44 -1.96 -1.36
CA ARG A 163 -22.38 -1.99 -0.24
C ARG A 163 -23.75 -1.45 -0.60
N GLU A 164 -23.82 -0.32 -1.32
CA GLU A 164 -25.10 0.23 -1.78
C GLU A 164 -25.73 -0.64 -2.86
N LEU A 165 -24.92 -1.27 -3.72
CA LEU A 165 -25.35 -2.22 -4.74
C LEU A 165 -25.83 -3.53 -4.12
N GLU A 166 -25.16 -4.05 -3.08
CA GLU A 166 -25.60 -5.22 -2.31
C GLU A 166 -26.88 -4.90 -1.52
N GLU A 167 -27.00 -3.70 -0.93
CA GLU A 167 -28.22 -3.25 -0.26
C GLU A 167 -29.38 -3.09 -1.25
N GLN A 168 -29.13 -2.52 -2.42
CA GLN A 168 -30.11 -2.41 -3.52
C GLN A 168 -30.46 -3.78 -4.09
N GLU A 169 -29.51 -4.68 -4.28
CA GLU A 169 -29.76 -6.04 -4.74
C GLU A 169 -30.62 -6.81 -3.72
N ASN A 170 -30.29 -6.72 -2.43
CA ASN A 170 -31.07 -7.34 -1.37
C ASN A 170 -32.49 -6.76 -1.27
N ASP A 171 -32.65 -5.44 -1.43
CA ASP A 171 -33.96 -4.79 -1.50
C ASP A 171 -34.76 -5.22 -2.74
N LEU A 172 -34.12 -5.33 -3.90
CA LEU A 172 -34.73 -5.83 -5.14
C LEU A 172 -35.11 -7.31 -5.04
N ARG A 173 -34.30 -8.15 -4.37
CA ARG A 173 -34.64 -9.54 -4.05
C ARG A 173 -35.82 -9.63 -3.10
N ARG A 174 -35.87 -8.82 -2.03
CA ARG A 174 -37.01 -8.75 -1.11
C ARG A 174 -38.30 -8.32 -1.82
N ARG A 175 -38.20 -7.42 -2.80
CA ARG A 175 -39.33 -6.94 -3.61
C ARG A 175 -39.71 -7.87 -4.77
N GLY A 176 -38.99 -8.98 -4.97
CA GLY A 176 -39.23 -9.92 -6.07
C GLY A 176 -38.96 -9.34 -7.47
N LEU A 177 -38.25 -8.21 -7.56
CA LEU A 177 -37.93 -7.52 -8.80
C LEU A 177 -36.57 -7.91 -9.38
N TRP A 178 -35.78 -8.67 -8.62
CA TRP A 178 -34.48 -9.17 -9.06
C TRP A 178 -34.65 -10.37 -10.01
N ARG A 179 -34.15 -10.22 -11.24
CA ARG A 179 -34.13 -11.26 -12.30
C ARG A 179 -32.70 -11.64 -12.69
N GLY A 180 -31.81 -11.80 -11.70
CA GLY A 180 -30.48 -12.39 -11.90
C GLY A 180 -30.48 -13.86 -11.51
N GLU A 181 -29.86 -14.71 -12.34
CA GLU A 181 -29.64 -16.14 -12.10
C GLU A 181 -28.81 -16.43 -10.84
#